data_AF-A0A948XQF2-F1
#
_entry.id   AF-A0A948XQF2-F1
#
_cell.length_a   1.000
_cell.length_b   1.000
_cell.length_c   1.000
_cell.angle_alpha   90.00
_cell.angle_beta   90.00
_cell.angle_gamma   90.00
#
_symmetry.space_group_name_H-M   'P 1'
#
loop_
_entity.id
_entity.type
_entity.pdbx_description
1 polymer ?
#
loop_
_entity_poly.entity_id
_entity_poly.type
_entity_poly.pdbx_seq_one_letter_code
_entity_poly.pdbx_strand_id
1 'polypeptide(L)'
;GEWGGTMNLTEPQCGTDLGLIRTKAVPNGDGSYNITGQKIWISSGEHDFTDNIIHLVLARIEGAPAGIKGISLFVVPKVFVNEDGSLGERNEGAACAGLEHKMGIHGNATCVMAYDNAKGWLVGTENKGMAAMFVMMNEARLGTGLQGLSIGTAAYQAAVEFAHDRLQGRSLTGPKSPELPADSIMVHPDVRRMLLEAKAFVEGGQAFTLWTALQADLQHSNDEAEAQKARDYMGLITPVLKAYLTDKGFHVASLAMQVHGGSGYTEHFPASQYLRDARITMIYEGANGIQALDLVGRKLPANGGRAIMSWFADIDAFVTENGGEGPVKPFVDGLADAKKKLQEGTMWLMQNGMQNPDNAGAASTDYLNIFGLTALAYLWAQMAKAAQKQIDAGSTDPYYANKLMTGRYFVERILPDTGAHLAKLKTGADVLMAMPAEAF
;
A
#
# COMPACT_ATOMS: atom_id res chain seq x y z
N GLY A 1 -4.95 -4.09 22.14
CA GLY A 1 -5.48 -4.66 23.39
C GLY A 1 -4.37 -5.38 24.12
N GLU A 2 -4.67 -6.07 25.22
CA GLU A 2 -3.71 -6.90 25.98
C GLU A 2 -3.37 -8.21 25.25
N TRP A 3 -4.30 -8.74 24.45
CA TRP A 3 -4.09 -9.95 23.65
C TRP A 3 -3.68 -9.64 22.21
N GLY A 4 -2.94 -10.57 21.62
CA GLY A 4 -2.62 -10.57 20.19
C GLY A 4 -3.82 -10.97 19.34
N GLY A 5 -3.73 -10.68 18.04
CA GLY A 5 -4.73 -11.07 17.05
C GLY A 5 -4.09 -11.34 15.70
N THR A 6 -4.66 -12.28 14.95
CA THR A 6 -4.14 -12.63 13.62
C THR A 6 -5.25 -13.08 12.67
N MET A 7 -5.09 -12.82 11.37
CA MET A 7 -6.03 -13.21 10.34
C MET A 7 -5.54 -14.47 9.61
N ASN A 8 -6.40 -15.49 9.56
CA ASN A 8 -6.10 -16.84 9.10
C ASN A 8 -6.93 -17.19 7.84
N LEU A 9 -6.47 -16.70 6.69
CA LEU A 9 -7.20 -16.78 5.41
C LEU A 9 -6.63 -17.85 4.47
N THR A 10 -5.37 -17.65 4.08
CA THR A 10 -4.64 -18.34 3.00
C THR A 10 -4.37 -19.81 3.32
N GLU A 11 -4.43 -20.66 2.29
CA GLU A 11 -4.11 -22.09 2.33
C GLU A 11 -3.09 -22.43 1.23
N PRO A 12 -2.39 -23.59 1.27
CA PRO A 12 -1.37 -23.94 0.28
C PRO A 12 -1.84 -23.85 -1.18
N GLN A 13 -3.11 -24.17 -1.43
CA GLN A 13 -3.71 -24.11 -2.77
C GLN A 13 -4.33 -22.75 -3.12
N CYS A 14 -4.39 -21.79 -2.20
CA CYS A 14 -5.06 -20.50 -2.46
C CYS A 14 -4.55 -19.32 -1.60
N GLY A 15 -4.25 -18.21 -2.29
CA GLY A 15 -4.06 -16.89 -1.69
C GLY A 15 -5.11 -15.92 -2.20
N THR A 16 -4.96 -15.42 -3.43
CA THR A 16 -5.90 -14.48 -4.05
C THR A 16 -7.32 -15.06 -4.16
N ASP A 17 -7.46 -16.33 -4.55
CA ASP A 17 -8.77 -16.99 -4.70
C ASP A 17 -9.17 -17.75 -3.44
N LEU A 18 -9.56 -17.00 -2.40
CA LEU A 18 -10.04 -17.58 -1.14
C LEU A 18 -11.32 -18.41 -1.31
N GLY A 19 -11.98 -18.41 -2.47
CA GLY A 19 -13.09 -19.31 -2.75
C GLY A 19 -12.72 -20.79 -2.67
N LEU A 20 -11.43 -21.10 -2.81
CA LEU A 20 -10.86 -22.45 -2.84
C LEU A 20 -10.41 -22.99 -1.47
N ILE A 21 -10.72 -22.27 -0.37
CA ILE A 21 -10.41 -22.77 0.97
C ILE A 21 -11.11 -24.11 1.23
N ARG A 22 -10.38 -25.01 1.88
CA ARG A 22 -10.80 -26.36 2.31
C ARG A 22 -10.95 -26.48 3.81
N THR A 23 -10.44 -25.52 4.59
CA THR A 23 -10.69 -25.46 6.03
C THR A 23 -12.19 -25.47 6.28
N LYS A 24 -12.65 -26.41 7.11
CA LYS A 24 -14.06 -26.66 7.40
C LYS A 24 -14.42 -26.32 8.83
N ALA A 25 -15.69 -26.03 9.06
CA ALA A 25 -16.28 -25.79 10.36
C ALA A 25 -17.48 -26.72 10.56
N VAL A 26 -17.44 -27.56 11.58
CA VAL A 26 -18.52 -28.49 11.93
C VAL A 26 -19.23 -27.98 13.19
N PRO A 27 -20.55 -27.73 13.17
CA PRO A 27 -21.26 -27.22 14.34
C PRO A 27 -21.33 -28.26 15.46
N ASN A 28 -21.10 -27.84 16.70
CA ASN A 28 -21.14 -28.71 17.88
C ASN A 28 -22.52 -28.75 18.57
N GLY A 29 -23.44 -27.87 18.18
CA GLY A 29 -24.79 -27.74 18.78
C GLY A 29 -24.87 -26.85 20.03
N ASP A 30 -23.73 -26.46 20.61
CA ASP A 30 -23.62 -25.53 21.75
C ASP A 30 -23.33 -24.07 21.32
N GLY A 31 -23.45 -23.77 20.02
CA GLY A 31 -23.09 -22.49 19.42
C GLY A 31 -21.62 -22.37 19.00
N SER A 32 -20.78 -23.35 19.36
CA SER A 32 -19.40 -23.45 18.87
C SER A 32 -19.29 -24.36 17.63
N TYR A 33 -18.11 -24.33 17.02
CA TYR A 33 -17.73 -25.11 15.85
C TYR A 33 -16.37 -25.76 16.08
N ASN A 34 -16.18 -26.96 15.51
CA ASN A 34 -14.88 -27.58 15.35
C ASN A 34 -14.30 -27.17 14.00
N ILE A 35 -13.16 -26.48 14.03
CA ILE A 35 -12.43 -26.02 12.86
C ILE A 35 -11.32 -27.02 12.53
N THR A 36 -11.30 -27.50 11.28
CA THR A 36 -10.28 -28.43 10.80
C THR A 36 -9.70 -27.95 9.47
N GLY A 37 -8.38 -27.80 9.39
CA GLY A 37 -7.69 -27.37 8.18
C GLY A 37 -6.28 -26.85 8.47
N GLN A 38 -5.66 -26.27 7.44
CA GLN A 38 -4.33 -25.70 7.53
C GLN A 38 -4.32 -24.33 6.87
N LYS A 39 -3.70 -23.36 7.55
CA LYS A 39 -3.49 -22.01 7.05
C LYS A 39 -2.00 -21.72 6.94
N ILE A 40 -1.58 -20.95 5.94
CA ILE A 40 -0.18 -20.61 5.70
C ILE A 40 0.03 -19.11 5.64
N TRP A 41 1.27 -18.69 5.86
CA TRP A 41 1.69 -17.29 5.83
C TRP A 41 0.97 -16.42 6.87
N ILE A 42 0.69 -17.01 8.03
CA ILE A 42 -0.04 -16.34 9.11
C ILE A 42 0.93 -15.50 9.93
N SER A 43 0.89 -14.19 9.70
CA SER A 43 1.68 -13.22 10.44
C SER A 43 1.26 -13.21 11.91
N SER A 44 2.24 -13.27 12.81
CA SER A 44 2.02 -13.37 14.26
C SER A 44 1.10 -14.53 14.65
N GLY A 45 1.15 -15.65 13.91
CA GLY A 45 0.35 -16.84 14.21
C GLY A 45 0.69 -17.48 15.56
N GLU A 46 1.90 -17.31 16.07
CA GLU A 46 2.30 -17.74 17.40
C GLU A 46 3.45 -16.87 17.91
N HIS A 47 3.45 -16.58 19.21
CA HIS A 47 4.51 -15.87 19.94
C HIS A 47 4.26 -15.91 21.45
N ASP A 48 5.27 -15.52 22.22
CA ASP A 48 5.26 -15.43 23.68
C ASP A 48 5.11 -13.99 24.23
N PHE A 49 4.86 -13.00 23.35
CA PHE A 49 4.66 -11.60 23.77
C PHE A 49 3.32 -11.29 24.46
N THR A 50 2.31 -12.16 24.35
CA THR A 50 0.99 -11.96 24.94
C THR A 50 0.42 -13.28 25.45
N ASP A 51 -0.37 -13.22 26.53
CA ASP A 51 -0.92 -14.41 27.18
C ASP A 51 -1.94 -15.17 26.32
N ASN A 52 -2.59 -14.48 25.38
CA ASN A 52 -3.53 -15.09 24.43
C ASN A 52 -3.37 -14.47 23.03
N ILE A 53 -3.76 -15.25 22.02
CA ILE A 53 -3.80 -14.84 20.61
C ILE A 53 -5.17 -15.21 20.06
N ILE A 54 -5.87 -14.24 19.49
CA ILE A 54 -7.19 -14.45 18.89
C ILE A 54 -7.04 -14.65 17.37
N HIS A 55 -7.28 -15.88 16.91
CA HIS A 55 -7.21 -16.19 15.49
C HIS A 55 -8.57 -15.95 14.84
N LEU A 56 -8.62 -15.05 13.86
CA LEU A 56 -9.77 -14.86 12.97
C LEU A 56 -9.61 -15.78 11.76
N VAL A 57 -10.30 -16.91 11.78
CA VAL A 57 -10.13 -18.00 10.81
C VAL A 57 -11.27 -18.03 9.80
N LEU A 58 -10.94 -18.02 8.51
CA LEU A 58 -11.92 -18.31 7.46
C LEU A 58 -12.06 -19.81 7.25
N ALA A 59 -13.29 -20.30 7.36
CA ALA A 59 -13.63 -21.70 7.13
C ALA A 59 -15.00 -21.82 6.46
N ARG A 60 -15.25 -22.97 5.82
CA ARG A 60 -16.54 -23.31 5.23
C ARG A 60 -17.33 -24.18 6.19
N ILE A 61 -18.55 -23.76 6.54
CA ILE A 61 -19.45 -24.61 7.34
C ILE A 61 -19.81 -25.84 6.50
N GLU A 62 -19.86 -27.01 7.13
CA GLU A 62 -20.25 -28.24 6.43
C GLU A 62 -21.65 -28.09 5.81
N GLY A 63 -21.75 -28.39 4.51
CA GLY A 63 -22.98 -28.17 3.72
C GLY A 63 -23.15 -26.76 3.16
N ALA A 64 -22.29 -25.80 3.51
CA ALA A 64 -22.36 -24.46 2.93
C ALA A 64 -21.98 -24.46 1.42
N PRO A 65 -22.51 -23.50 0.63
CA PRO A 65 -22.24 -23.42 -0.80
C PRO A 65 -20.74 -23.35 -1.13
N ALA A 66 -20.33 -23.84 -2.30
CA ALA A 66 -18.96 -23.70 -2.78
C ALA A 66 -18.58 -22.23 -3.08
N GLY A 67 -17.27 -21.95 -3.15
CA GLY A 67 -16.73 -20.62 -3.46
C GLY A 67 -16.86 -19.61 -2.31
N ILE A 68 -16.62 -18.33 -2.63
CA ILE A 68 -16.58 -17.20 -1.67
C ILE A 68 -17.87 -17.05 -0.86
N LYS A 69 -19.02 -17.41 -1.44
CA LYS A 69 -20.34 -17.22 -0.82
C LYS A 69 -20.63 -18.17 0.34
N GLY A 70 -19.89 -19.26 0.51
CA GLY A 70 -20.07 -20.19 1.65
C GLY A 70 -19.02 -20.02 2.75
N ILE A 71 -18.25 -18.95 2.72
CA ILE A 71 -17.16 -18.73 3.69
C ILE A 71 -17.71 -17.98 4.90
N SER A 72 -17.43 -18.52 6.08
CA SER A 72 -17.73 -17.91 7.38
C SER A 72 -16.43 -17.52 8.09
N LEU A 73 -16.54 -16.60 9.04
CA LEU A 73 -15.42 -16.16 9.88
C LEU A 73 -15.61 -16.67 11.30
N PHE A 74 -14.53 -17.17 11.90
CA PHE A 74 -14.55 -17.73 13.25
C PHE A 74 -13.49 -17.09 14.13
N VAL A 75 -13.83 -16.85 15.39
CA VAL A 75 -12.85 -16.61 16.45
C VAL A 75 -12.41 -17.97 16.98
N VAL A 76 -11.11 -18.24 16.88
CA VAL A 76 -10.46 -19.43 17.45
C VAL A 76 -9.37 -18.92 18.40
N PRO A 77 -9.58 -18.90 19.72
CA PRO A 77 -8.58 -18.41 20.64
C PRO A 77 -7.46 -19.44 20.84
N LYS A 78 -6.23 -18.99 21.06
CA LYS A 78 -5.10 -19.83 21.49
C LYS A 78 -5.42 -20.49 22.83
N VAL A 79 -5.87 -19.71 23.80
CA VAL A 79 -6.28 -20.15 25.13
C VAL A 79 -7.74 -19.76 25.36
N PHE A 80 -8.56 -20.67 25.88
CA PHE A 80 -9.97 -20.36 26.14
C PHE A 80 -10.12 -19.23 27.17
N VAL A 81 -11.25 -18.54 27.10
CA VAL A 81 -11.58 -17.43 28.00
C VAL A 81 -12.80 -17.84 28.81
N ASN A 82 -12.69 -17.80 30.14
CA ASN A 82 -13.77 -18.09 31.08
C ASN A 82 -14.76 -16.92 31.13
N GLU A 83 -15.95 -17.12 31.71
CA GLU A 83 -16.97 -16.07 31.82
C GLU A 83 -16.50 -14.83 32.62
N ASP A 84 -15.56 -15.01 33.56
CA ASP A 84 -14.96 -13.92 34.34
C ASP A 84 -13.80 -13.20 33.61
N GLY A 85 -13.49 -13.61 32.38
CA GLY A 85 -12.39 -13.09 31.57
C GLY A 85 -11.02 -13.71 31.85
N SER A 86 -10.90 -14.61 32.84
CA SER A 86 -9.65 -15.34 33.08
C SER A 86 -9.34 -16.34 31.97
N LEU A 87 -8.05 -16.65 31.77
CA LEU A 87 -7.62 -17.64 30.80
C LEU A 87 -7.81 -19.06 31.35
N GLY A 88 -8.45 -19.90 30.53
CA GLY A 88 -8.67 -21.32 30.80
C GLY A 88 -7.61 -22.21 30.16
N GLU A 89 -8.03 -23.39 29.69
CA GLU A 89 -7.14 -24.35 29.04
C GLU A 89 -6.73 -23.91 27.63
N ARG A 90 -5.59 -24.44 27.14
CA ARG A 90 -5.14 -24.25 25.77
C ARG A 90 -6.14 -24.89 24.82
N ASN A 91 -6.46 -24.19 23.73
CA ASN A 91 -7.16 -24.77 22.59
C ASN A 91 -6.18 -25.64 21.79
N GLU A 92 -5.96 -26.89 22.26
CA GLU A 92 -4.96 -27.82 21.69
C GLU A 92 -5.14 -28.06 20.18
N GLY A 93 -6.36 -27.90 19.67
CA GLY A 93 -6.64 -28.02 18.24
C GLY A 93 -6.06 -26.90 17.38
N ALA A 94 -5.63 -25.76 17.93
CA ALA A 94 -5.04 -24.65 17.16
C ALA A 94 -3.54 -24.52 17.47
N ALA A 95 -2.68 -24.94 16.56
CA ALA A 95 -1.23 -25.00 16.79
C ALA A 95 -0.41 -24.44 15.62
N CYS A 96 0.74 -23.83 15.93
CA CYS A 96 1.74 -23.48 14.92
C CYS A 96 2.54 -24.73 14.54
N ALA A 97 2.37 -25.19 13.31
CA ALA A 97 3.04 -26.38 12.76
C ALA A 97 4.44 -26.08 12.18
N GLY A 98 4.79 -24.81 11.97
CA GLY A 98 6.10 -24.42 11.48
C GLY A 98 6.21 -22.94 11.12
N LEU A 99 7.43 -22.47 10.90
CA LEU A 99 7.75 -21.09 10.54
C LEU A 99 8.36 -21.01 9.14
N GLU A 100 8.02 -19.96 8.41
CA GLU A 100 8.57 -19.68 7.09
C GLU A 100 9.99 -19.07 7.18
N HIS A 101 10.89 -19.54 6.31
CA HIS A 101 12.20 -18.92 6.11
C HIS A 101 12.08 -17.82 5.04
N LYS A 102 12.02 -16.56 5.50
CA LYS A 102 11.70 -15.39 4.66
C LYS A 102 12.95 -14.63 4.23
N MET A 103 12.82 -13.82 3.17
CA MET A 103 13.83 -12.86 2.72
C MET A 103 14.12 -11.74 3.75
N GLY A 104 13.08 -11.27 4.44
CA GLY A 104 13.15 -10.18 5.41
C GLY A 104 12.09 -10.34 6.50
N ILE A 105 11.86 -9.28 7.26
CA ILE A 105 10.92 -9.19 8.39
C ILE A 105 11.04 -10.37 9.36
N HIS A 106 12.27 -10.79 9.65
CA HIS A 106 12.56 -12.01 10.42
C HIS A 106 12.01 -11.95 11.84
N GLY A 107 11.90 -10.75 12.43
CA GLY A 107 11.32 -10.55 13.76
C GLY A 107 9.81 -10.79 13.84
N ASN A 108 9.11 -10.92 12.70
CA ASN A 108 7.71 -11.32 12.68
C ASN A 108 7.59 -12.82 12.35
N ALA A 109 7.02 -13.59 13.27
CA ALA A 109 6.74 -15.02 13.06
C ALA A 109 5.67 -15.17 11.96
N THR A 110 6.04 -15.86 10.88
CA THR A 110 5.11 -16.17 9.79
C THR A 110 4.87 -17.66 9.81
N CYS A 111 3.67 -18.05 10.19
CA CYS A 111 3.37 -19.37 10.67
C CYS A 111 2.57 -20.19 9.65
N VAL A 112 2.82 -21.49 9.66
CA VAL A 112 1.86 -22.50 9.22
C VAL A 112 0.99 -22.84 10.43
N MET A 113 -0.30 -22.55 10.37
CA MET A 113 -1.25 -22.87 11.44
C MET A 113 -2.02 -24.13 11.08
N ALA A 114 -1.98 -25.13 11.95
CA ALA A 114 -2.79 -26.33 11.88
C ALA A 114 -3.98 -26.20 12.83
N TYR A 115 -5.16 -26.51 12.30
CA TYR A 115 -6.40 -26.60 13.05
C TYR A 115 -6.89 -28.05 12.98
N ASP A 116 -6.93 -28.73 14.12
CA ASP A 116 -7.44 -30.09 14.27
C ASP A 116 -8.55 -30.11 15.31
N ASN A 117 -9.80 -30.05 14.84
CA ASN A 117 -10.99 -29.93 15.69
C ASN A 117 -10.87 -28.78 16.70
N ALA A 118 -10.22 -27.70 16.30
CA ALA A 118 -10.04 -26.52 17.13
C ALA A 118 -11.40 -25.89 17.42
N LYS A 119 -11.70 -25.63 18.69
CA LYS A 119 -12.99 -25.05 19.06
C LYS A 119 -12.99 -23.55 18.71
N GLY A 120 -14.02 -23.09 18.00
CA GLY A 120 -14.19 -21.70 17.61
C GLY A 120 -15.64 -21.25 17.59
N TRP A 121 -15.86 -19.94 17.46
CA TRP A 121 -17.19 -19.33 17.47
C TRP A 121 -17.38 -18.45 16.24
N LEU A 122 -18.59 -18.53 15.65
CA LEU A 122 -18.95 -17.76 14.46
C LEU A 122 -18.92 -16.25 14.78
N VAL A 123 -18.28 -15.47 13.90
CA VAL A 123 -18.30 -14.01 13.95
C VAL A 123 -19.37 -13.49 13.00
N GLY A 124 -20.37 -12.82 13.56
CA GLY A 124 -21.46 -12.23 12.78
C GLY A 124 -22.39 -13.29 12.20
N THR A 125 -22.60 -13.26 10.89
CA THR A 125 -23.59 -14.11 10.20
C THR A 125 -22.92 -15.20 9.39
N GLU A 126 -23.51 -16.39 9.41
CA GLU A 126 -23.11 -17.52 8.56
C GLU A 126 -23.00 -17.09 7.08
N ASN A 127 -21.97 -17.57 6.41
CA ASN A 127 -21.70 -17.35 4.98
C ASN A 127 -21.41 -15.87 4.62
N LYS A 128 -21.14 -15.03 5.62
CA LYS A 128 -20.77 -13.61 5.47
C LYS A 128 -19.34 -13.31 5.95
N GLY A 129 -18.49 -14.33 6.12
CA GLY A 129 -17.13 -14.16 6.63
C GLY A 129 -16.26 -13.24 5.77
N MET A 130 -16.37 -13.33 4.45
CA MET A 130 -15.65 -12.45 3.53
C MET A 130 -16.09 -11.00 3.64
N ALA A 131 -17.39 -10.74 3.81
CA ALA A 131 -17.91 -9.38 3.99
C ALA A 131 -17.38 -8.76 5.29
N ALA A 132 -17.33 -9.55 6.38
CA ALA A 132 -16.74 -9.12 7.64
C ALA A 132 -15.24 -8.78 7.50
N MET A 133 -14.47 -9.60 6.79
CA MET A 133 -13.04 -9.32 6.52
C MET A 133 -12.83 -8.09 5.64
N PHE A 134 -13.71 -7.82 4.67
CA PHE A 134 -13.59 -6.64 3.81
C PHE A 134 -13.73 -5.31 4.57
N VAL A 135 -14.43 -5.29 5.70
CA VAL A 135 -14.47 -4.09 6.57
C VAL A 135 -13.07 -3.74 7.07
N MET A 136 -12.29 -4.75 7.46
CA MET A 136 -10.92 -4.56 7.97
C MET A 136 -9.88 -4.34 6.86
N MET A 137 -10.21 -4.69 5.61
CA MET A 137 -9.23 -4.61 4.51
C MET A 137 -8.83 -3.20 4.12
N ASN A 138 -9.73 -2.21 4.21
CA ASN A 138 -9.35 -0.83 3.88
C ASN A 138 -8.26 -0.32 4.83
N GLU A 139 -8.40 -0.60 6.13
CA GLU A 139 -7.41 -0.25 7.15
C GLU A 139 -6.12 -1.08 7.00
N ALA A 140 -6.22 -2.38 6.74
CA ALA A 140 -5.05 -3.23 6.50
C ALA A 140 -4.23 -2.78 5.28
N ARG A 141 -4.90 -2.35 4.21
CA ARG A 141 -4.26 -1.78 3.00
C ARG A 141 -3.64 -0.42 3.27
N LEU A 142 -4.31 0.44 4.05
CA LEU A 142 -3.75 1.70 4.51
C LEU A 142 -2.47 1.47 5.34
N GLY A 143 -2.53 0.55 6.31
CA GLY A 143 -1.39 0.15 7.13
C GLY A 143 -0.24 -0.43 6.31
N THR A 144 -0.55 -1.24 5.29
CA THR A 144 0.48 -1.79 4.38
C THR A 144 1.14 -0.71 3.53
N GLY A 145 0.37 0.25 3.01
CA GLY A 145 0.95 1.40 2.31
C GLY A 145 1.85 2.23 3.23
N LEU A 146 1.44 2.44 4.48
CA LEU A 146 2.24 3.12 5.50
C LEU A 146 3.54 2.36 5.79
N GLN A 147 3.53 1.03 5.85
CA GLN A 147 4.75 0.23 6.04
C GLN A 147 5.75 0.46 4.89
N GLY A 148 5.30 0.35 3.64
CA GLY A 148 6.15 0.61 2.47
C GLY A 148 6.77 2.01 2.50
N LEU A 149 5.94 3.03 2.77
CA LEU A 149 6.40 4.40 2.94
C LEU A 149 7.41 4.56 4.09
N SER A 150 7.13 3.95 5.25
CA SER A 150 7.95 4.13 6.46
C SER A 150 9.33 3.50 6.29
N ILE A 151 9.41 2.31 5.69
CA ILE A 151 10.69 1.66 5.39
C ILE A 151 11.47 2.49 4.36
N GLY A 152 10.81 2.98 3.31
CA GLY A 152 11.43 3.89 2.35
C GLY A 152 11.94 5.19 2.99
N THR A 153 11.18 5.74 3.95
CA THR A 153 11.57 6.95 4.70
C THR A 153 12.84 6.72 5.53
N ALA A 154 12.90 5.61 6.28
CA ALA A 154 14.09 5.26 7.06
C ALA A 154 15.30 5.01 6.15
N ALA A 155 15.10 4.32 5.02
CA ALA A 155 16.16 4.08 4.04
C ALA A 155 16.69 5.38 3.43
N TYR A 156 15.80 6.31 3.08
CA TYR A 156 16.16 7.65 2.60
C TYR A 156 16.99 8.41 3.63
N GLN A 157 16.57 8.43 4.91
CA GLN A 157 17.30 9.11 5.98
C GLN A 157 18.71 8.54 6.14
N ALA A 158 18.85 7.22 6.20
CA ALA A 158 20.15 6.56 6.27
C ALA A 158 21.05 6.89 5.06
N ALA A 159 20.46 6.96 3.85
CA ALA A 159 21.20 7.33 2.64
C ALA A 159 21.65 8.79 2.64
N VAL A 160 20.84 9.72 3.16
CA VAL A 160 21.22 11.12 3.30
C VAL A 160 22.38 11.28 4.27
N GLU A 161 22.31 10.62 5.43
CA GLU A 161 23.38 10.64 6.44
C GLU A 161 24.68 10.10 5.86
N PHE A 162 24.64 8.92 5.24
CA PHE A 162 25.81 8.34 4.58
C PHE A 162 26.38 9.25 3.49
N ALA A 163 25.51 9.83 2.64
CA ALA A 163 25.95 10.67 1.54
C ALA A 163 26.60 11.97 2.02
N HIS A 164 26.14 12.53 3.12
CA HIS A 164 26.69 13.74 3.71
C HIS A 164 28.17 13.53 4.08
N ASP A 165 28.47 12.44 4.79
CA ASP A 165 29.80 12.19 5.35
C ASP A 165 30.76 11.51 4.36
N ARG A 166 30.24 10.79 3.37
CA ARG A 166 31.05 10.05 2.41
C ARG A 166 31.78 11.00 1.45
N LEU A 167 33.09 11.12 1.61
CA LEU A 167 33.96 11.84 0.68
C LEU A 167 34.42 10.93 -0.48
N GLN A 168 34.15 11.32 -1.73
CA GLN A 168 34.65 10.61 -2.91
C GLN A 168 34.56 11.47 -4.18
N GLY A 169 35.68 11.66 -4.87
CA GLY A 169 35.74 12.45 -6.10
C GLY A 169 35.57 13.96 -5.86
N ARG A 170 35.43 14.73 -6.95
CA ARG A 170 35.22 16.19 -6.92
C ARG A 170 33.99 16.57 -7.72
N SER A 171 33.37 17.69 -7.37
CA SER A 171 32.28 18.26 -8.16
C SER A 171 32.74 18.58 -9.58
N LEU A 172 31.87 18.33 -10.56
CA LEU A 172 32.08 18.65 -11.97
C LEU A 172 32.28 20.15 -12.25
N THR A 173 31.93 21.02 -11.29
CA THR A 173 32.05 22.48 -11.37
C THR A 173 33.21 23.02 -10.53
N GLY A 174 34.19 22.17 -10.23
CA GLY A 174 35.34 22.47 -9.38
C GLY A 174 35.09 22.13 -7.90
N PRO A 175 36.17 21.92 -7.11
CA PRO A 175 36.07 21.45 -5.73
C PRO A 175 35.16 22.31 -4.86
N LYS A 176 34.29 21.67 -4.06
CA LYS A 176 33.39 22.34 -3.10
C LYS A 176 33.93 22.35 -1.68
N SER A 177 34.83 21.42 -1.36
CA SER A 177 35.64 21.40 -0.14
C SER A 177 37.12 21.30 -0.51
N PRO A 178 37.74 22.41 -1.01
CA PRO A 178 39.12 22.41 -1.48
C PRO A 178 40.15 21.95 -0.45
N GLU A 179 39.85 22.13 0.83
CA GLU A 179 40.68 21.76 1.98
C GLU A 179 40.64 20.26 2.33
N LEU A 180 39.61 19.53 1.91
CA LEU A 180 39.45 18.10 2.13
C LEU A 180 40.05 17.28 0.98
N PRO A 181 40.37 15.98 1.16
CA PRO A 181 40.91 15.13 0.08
C PRO A 181 39.93 14.89 -1.08
N ALA A 182 38.64 14.95 -0.81
CA ALA A 182 37.55 14.82 -1.78
C ALA A 182 36.33 15.63 -1.31
N ASP A 183 35.37 15.84 -2.21
CA ASP A 183 34.08 16.42 -1.86
C ASP A 183 33.13 15.32 -1.34
N SER A 184 32.15 15.70 -0.52
CA SER A 184 31.00 14.84 -0.18
C SER A 184 30.31 14.36 -1.46
N ILE A 185 29.85 13.10 -1.51
CA ILE A 185 29.17 12.56 -2.69
C ILE A 185 27.87 13.30 -3.02
N MET A 186 27.33 14.11 -2.10
CA MET A 186 26.18 14.99 -2.36
C MET A 186 26.43 16.04 -3.46
N VAL A 187 27.68 16.28 -3.86
CA VAL A 187 27.97 17.18 -4.99
C VAL A 187 27.69 16.54 -6.36
N HIS A 188 27.57 15.21 -6.41
CA HIS A 188 27.40 14.47 -7.66
C HIS A 188 25.95 14.51 -8.14
N PRO A 189 25.69 14.88 -9.41
CA PRO A 189 24.32 15.01 -9.92
C PRO A 189 23.47 13.74 -9.77
N ASP A 190 24.06 12.56 -9.95
CA ASP A 190 23.31 11.29 -9.84
C ASP A 190 22.91 10.98 -8.39
N VAL A 191 23.80 11.22 -7.41
CA VAL A 191 23.45 11.10 -5.98
C VAL A 191 22.33 12.08 -5.63
N ARG A 192 22.41 13.32 -6.11
CA ARG A 192 21.33 14.31 -5.93
C ARG A 192 20.01 13.86 -6.55
N ARG A 193 20.04 13.29 -7.76
CA ARG A 193 18.85 12.73 -8.42
C ARG A 193 18.21 11.65 -7.54
N MET A 194 18.99 10.68 -7.07
CA MET A 194 18.47 9.59 -6.21
C MET A 194 17.88 10.12 -4.91
N LEU A 195 18.57 11.05 -4.24
CA LEU A 195 18.09 11.63 -2.97
C LEU A 195 16.86 12.52 -3.17
N LEU A 196 16.77 13.29 -4.25
CA LEU A 196 15.60 14.13 -4.56
C LEU A 196 14.40 13.27 -4.96
N GLU A 197 14.61 12.20 -5.71
CA GLU A 197 13.58 11.24 -6.08
C GLU A 197 12.99 10.56 -4.84
N ALA A 198 13.85 10.10 -3.94
CA ALA A 198 13.45 9.54 -2.65
C ALA A 198 12.69 10.57 -1.78
N LYS A 199 13.22 11.78 -1.64
CA LYS A 199 12.60 12.86 -0.85
C LYS A 199 11.22 13.24 -1.39
N ALA A 200 11.11 13.41 -2.71
CA ALA A 200 9.86 13.77 -3.37
C ALA A 200 8.78 12.70 -3.19
N PHE A 201 9.17 11.43 -3.22
CA PHE A 201 8.25 10.33 -2.90
C PHE A 201 7.88 10.31 -1.42
N VAL A 202 8.86 10.32 -0.50
CA VAL A 202 8.62 10.18 0.95
C VAL A 202 7.68 11.27 1.45
N GLU A 203 7.93 12.53 1.08
CA GLU A 203 7.12 13.64 1.54
C GLU A 203 5.71 13.65 0.92
N GLY A 204 5.60 13.31 -0.37
CA GLY A 204 4.32 13.17 -1.04
C GLY A 204 3.49 11.99 -0.52
N GLY A 205 4.16 10.86 -0.25
CA GLY A 205 3.55 9.65 0.30
C GLY A 205 3.09 9.83 1.74
N GLN A 206 3.82 10.60 2.56
CA GLN A 206 3.38 10.98 3.90
C GLN A 206 2.11 11.82 3.85
N ALA A 207 2.06 12.84 2.98
CA ALA A 207 0.84 13.60 2.77
C ALA A 207 -0.30 12.69 2.30
N PHE A 208 -0.03 11.72 1.42
CA PHE A 208 -1.05 10.80 0.89
C PHE A 208 -1.63 9.91 1.97
N THR A 209 -0.76 9.35 2.81
CA THR A 209 -1.16 8.52 3.94
C THR A 209 -2.01 9.30 4.93
N LEU A 210 -1.60 10.51 5.31
CA LEU A 210 -2.36 11.36 6.23
C LEU A 210 -3.70 11.80 5.64
N TRP A 211 -3.73 12.14 4.35
CA TRP A 211 -4.97 12.51 3.67
C TRP A 211 -5.96 11.33 3.63
N THR A 212 -5.48 10.11 3.35
CA THR A 212 -6.34 8.92 3.34
C THR A 212 -6.76 8.53 4.75
N ALA A 213 -5.90 8.66 5.76
CA ALA A 213 -6.27 8.44 7.16
C ALA A 213 -7.40 9.40 7.60
N LEU A 214 -7.35 10.66 7.19
CA LEU A 214 -8.46 11.59 7.43
C LEU A 214 -9.77 11.10 6.80
N GLN A 215 -9.74 10.50 5.60
CA GLN A 215 -10.95 9.91 5.02
C GLN A 215 -11.47 8.71 5.82
N ALA A 216 -10.57 7.94 6.45
CA ALA A 216 -10.94 6.86 7.34
C ALA A 216 -11.65 7.38 8.60
N ASP A 217 -11.30 8.56 9.11
CA ASP A 217 -12.02 9.20 10.21
C ASP A 217 -13.36 9.79 9.74
N LEU A 218 -13.35 10.53 8.63
CA LEU A 218 -14.53 11.23 8.10
C LEU A 218 -15.64 10.26 7.67
N GLN A 219 -15.36 9.00 7.38
CA GLN A 219 -16.39 8.00 7.09
C GLN A 219 -17.34 7.74 8.28
N HIS A 220 -16.92 8.16 9.48
CA HIS A 220 -17.67 8.13 10.73
C HIS A 220 -18.29 9.50 11.10
N SER A 221 -18.26 10.48 10.18
CA SER A 221 -18.88 11.78 10.39
C SER A 221 -20.37 11.66 10.67
N ASN A 222 -20.90 12.59 11.48
CA ASN A 222 -22.34 12.71 11.72
C ASN A 222 -23.08 13.34 10.51
N ASP A 223 -22.35 13.97 9.59
CA ASP A 223 -22.88 14.40 8.30
C ASP A 223 -22.79 13.23 7.29
N GLU A 224 -23.93 12.68 6.92
CA GLU A 224 -24.02 11.53 6.02
C GLU A 224 -23.48 11.84 4.61
N ALA A 225 -23.54 13.09 4.13
CA ALA A 225 -22.97 13.44 2.83
C ALA A 225 -21.44 13.39 2.87
N GLU A 226 -20.83 13.89 3.94
CA GLU A 226 -19.39 13.81 4.19
C GLU A 226 -18.96 12.36 4.41
N ALA A 227 -19.68 11.63 5.26
CA ALA A 227 -19.40 10.23 5.55
C ALA A 227 -19.49 9.36 4.29
N GLN A 228 -20.49 9.58 3.43
CA GLN A 228 -20.62 8.84 2.17
C GLN A 228 -19.50 9.16 1.19
N LYS A 229 -19.10 10.44 1.06
CA LYS A 229 -17.97 10.85 0.21
C LYS A 229 -16.66 10.22 0.71
N ALA A 230 -16.43 10.21 2.01
CA ALA A 230 -15.27 9.59 2.63
C ALA A 230 -15.25 8.05 2.41
N ARG A 231 -16.39 7.36 2.56
CA ARG A 231 -16.51 5.92 2.21
C ARG A 231 -16.18 5.64 0.75
N ASP A 232 -16.66 6.48 -0.16
CA ASP A 232 -16.37 6.36 -1.60
C ASP A 232 -14.87 6.54 -1.86
N TYR A 233 -14.23 7.52 -1.23
CA TYR A 233 -12.79 7.75 -1.34
C TYR A 233 -11.96 6.63 -0.74
N MET A 234 -12.32 6.14 0.44
CA MET A 234 -11.66 4.97 1.04
C MET A 234 -11.75 3.74 0.12
N GLY A 235 -12.91 3.51 -0.50
CA GLY A 235 -13.09 2.43 -1.46
C GLY A 235 -12.21 2.57 -2.71
N LEU A 236 -12.07 3.78 -3.24
CA LEU A 236 -11.32 4.07 -4.46
C LEU A 236 -9.80 4.13 -4.26
N ILE A 237 -9.36 4.77 -3.16
CA ILE A 237 -7.97 5.22 -2.99
C ILE A 237 -7.10 4.21 -2.26
N THR A 238 -7.66 3.42 -1.34
CA THR A 238 -6.87 2.42 -0.58
C THR A 238 -6.09 1.42 -1.46
N PRO A 239 -6.61 0.86 -2.57
CA PRO A 239 -5.79 0.00 -3.44
C PRO A 239 -4.65 0.77 -4.13
N VAL A 240 -4.90 2.02 -4.54
CA VAL A 240 -3.87 2.91 -5.13
C VAL A 240 -2.78 3.19 -4.10
N LEU A 241 -3.17 3.62 -2.90
CA LEU A 241 -2.25 3.91 -1.81
C LEU A 241 -1.39 2.70 -1.46
N LYS A 242 -2.02 1.53 -1.27
CA LYS A 242 -1.31 0.29 -0.93
C LYS A 242 -0.27 -0.04 -1.99
N ALA A 243 -0.69 -0.18 -3.25
CA ALA A 243 0.22 -0.63 -4.30
C ALA A 243 1.28 0.42 -4.63
N TYR A 244 0.88 1.67 -4.82
CA TYR A 244 1.80 2.72 -5.24
C TYR A 244 2.85 3.03 -4.15
N LEU A 245 2.45 3.16 -2.88
CA LEU A 245 3.40 3.46 -1.81
C LEU A 245 4.34 2.28 -1.50
N THR A 246 3.90 1.04 -1.69
CA THR A 246 4.77 -0.13 -1.48
C THR A 246 5.78 -0.32 -2.61
N ASP A 247 5.37 -0.14 -3.87
CA ASP A 247 6.30 -0.16 -5.02
C ASP A 247 7.37 0.93 -4.87
N LYS A 248 6.95 2.15 -4.57
CA LYS A 248 7.87 3.28 -4.43
C LYS A 248 8.69 3.22 -3.14
N GLY A 249 8.14 2.70 -2.05
CA GLY A 249 8.89 2.44 -0.81
C GLY A 249 10.07 1.49 -1.03
N PHE A 250 9.84 0.40 -1.77
CA PHE A 250 10.90 -0.52 -2.17
C PHE A 250 11.90 0.12 -3.13
N HIS A 251 11.42 0.90 -4.11
CA HIS A 251 12.30 1.65 -5.01
C HIS A 251 13.22 2.61 -4.24
N VAL A 252 12.70 3.35 -3.26
CA VAL A 252 13.51 4.22 -2.40
C VAL A 252 14.52 3.42 -1.59
N ALA A 253 14.15 2.26 -1.03
CA ALA A 253 15.11 1.39 -0.36
C ALA A 253 16.24 0.93 -1.30
N SER A 254 15.92 0.66 -2.58
CA SER A 254 16.91 0.31 -3.60
C SER A 254 17.83 1.50 -3.94
N LEU A 255 17.28 2.71 -4.09
CA LEU A 255 18.07 3.93 -4.29
C LEU A 255 18.99 4.20 -3.10
N ALA A 256 18.48 4.01 -1.88
CA ALA A 256 19.26 4.17 -0.65
C ALA A 256 20.45 3.20 -0.61
N MET A 257 20.25 1.93 -0.96
CA MET A 257 21.34 0.97 -1.11
C MET A 257 22.36 1.43 -2.16
N GLN A 258 21.90 1.92 -3.31
CA GLN A 258 22.77 2.43 -4.37
C GLN A 258 23.62 3.64 -3.91
N VAL A 259 23.06 4.55 -3.10
CA VAL A 259 23.78 5.69 -2.52
C VAL A 259 24.91 5.24 -1.60
N HIS A 260 24.75 4.13 -0.88
CA HIS A 260 25.80 3.53 -0.05
C HIS A 260 26.91 2.84 -0.87
N GLY A 261 26.70 2.61 -2.17
CA GLY A 261 27.62 1.86 -3.03
C GLY A 261 27.88 0.45 -2.49
N GLY A 262 29.12 -0.01 -2.53
CA GLY A 262 29.49 -1.35 -2.04
C GLY A 262 29.16 -1.58 -0.55
N SER A 263 29.19 -0.54 0.27
CA SER A 263 28.81 -0.62 1.70
C SER A 263 27.33 -0.98 1.89
N GLY A 264 26.47 -0.56 0.96
CA GLY A 264 25.03 -0.87 0.98
C GLY A 264 24.73 -2.35 0.75
N TYR A 265 25.67 -3.11 0.18
CA TYR A 265 25.54 -4.55 -0.04
C TYR A 265 26.05 -5.39 1.15
N THR A 266 26.43 -4.74 2.24
CA THR A 266 26.86 -5.39 3.48
C THR A 266 25.81 -5.17 4.57
N GLU A 267 25.69 -6.12 5.50
CA GLU A 267 24.75 -6.00 6.63
C GLU A 267 25.26 -5.06 7.75
N HIS A 268 26.39 -4.36 7.55
CA HIS A 268 26.88 -3.36 8.50
C HIS A 268 26.02 -2.09 8.50
N PHE A 269 25.47 -1.74 7.33
CA PHE A 269 24.52 -0.64 7.18
C PHE A 269 23.10 -1.20 7.04
N PRO A 270 22.06 -0.45 7.48
CA PRO A 270 20.69 -0.95 7.46
C PRO A 270 20.09 -1.05 6.04
N ALA A 271 20.80 -0.58 5.01
CA ALA A 271 20.30 -0.51 3.64
C ALA A 271 19.83 -1.87 3.09
N SER A 272 20.57 -2.95 3.34
CA SER A 272 20.19 -4.30 2.89
C SER A 272 18.94 -4.82 3.61
N GLN A 273 18.84 -4.59 4.92
CA GLN A 273 17.65 -4.93 5.68
C GLN A 273 16.42 -4.17 5.18
N TYR A 274 16.51 -2.85 4.99
CA TYR A 274 15.37 -2.07 4.49
C TYR A 274 14.88 -2.56 3.14
N LEU A 275 15.78 -2.91 2.22
CA LEU A 275 15.41 -3.46 0.91
C LEU A 275 14.68 -4.81 1.05
N ARG A 276 15.20 -5.71 1.89
CA ARG A 276 14.60 -7.03 2.16
C ARG A 276 13.23 -6.90 2.81
N ASP A 277 13.11 -6.01 3.80
CA ASP A 277 11.89 -5.82 4.58
C ASP A 277 10.81 -5.07 3.79
N ALA A 278 11.17 -4.15 2.90
CA ALA A 278 10.21 -3.47 2.03
C ALA A 278 9.54 -4.42 1.02
N ARG A 279 10.24 -5.48 0.59
CA ARG A 279 9.79 -6.35 -0.51
C ARG A 279 8.42 -6.98 -0.28
N ILE A 280 8.15 -7.41 0.95
CA ILE A 280 6.93 -8.12 1.33
C ILE A 280 5.68 -7.24 1.24
N THR A 281 5.83 -5.93 1.43
CA THR A 281 4.70 -4.98 1.43
C THR A 281 3.99 -4.91 0.08
N MET A 282 4.69 -5.22 -1.02
CA MET A 282 4.12 -5.31 -2.37
C MET A 282 3.36 -6.63 -2.62
N ILE A 283 3.47 -7.61 -1.72
CA ILE A 283 2.99 -8.99 -1.92
C ILE A 283 1.79 -9.29 -1.01
N TYR A 284 1.93 -9.10 0.31
CA TYR A 284 0.84 -9.42 1.23
C TYR A 284 -0.30 -8.39 1.19
N GLU A 285 -1.38 -8.66 1.91
CA GLU A 285 -2.59 -7.83 1.93
C GLU A 285 -3.13 -7.54 0.52
N GLY A 286 -2.96 -8.52 -0.37
CA GLY A 286 -3.22 -8.45 -1.80
C GLY A 286 -2.04 -7.87 -2.58
N ALA A 287 -1.44 -8.69 -3.45
CA ALA A 287 -0.33 -8.28 -4.31
C ALA A 287 -0.70 -7.07 -5.17
N ASN A 288 0.30 -6.27 -5.56
CA ASN A 288 0.04 -4.98 -6.22
C ASN A 288 -0.76 -5.11 -7.54
N GLY A 289 -0.55 -6.18 -8.31
CA GLY A 289 -1.40 -6.49 -9.47
C GLY A 289 -2.86 -6.78 -9.11
N ILE A 290 -3.12 -7.41 -7.96
CA ILE A 290 -4.48 -7.63 -7.45
C ILE A 290 -5.11 -6.30 -7.01
N GLN A 291 -4.36 -5.38 -6.41
CA GLN A 291 -4.87 -4.03 -6.09
C GLN A 291 -5.25 -3.27 -7.35
N ALA A 292 -4.44 -3.38 -8.42
CA ALA A 292 -4.73 -2.78 -9.71
C ALA A 292 -6.01 -3.36 -10.34
N LEU A 293 -6.17 -4.68 -10.30
CA LEU A 293 -7.38 -5.36 -10.77
C LEU A 293 -8.61 -5.01 -9.93
N ASP A 294 -8.48 -4.91 -8.60
CA ASP A 294 -9.55 -4.47 -7.71
C ASP A 294 -9.97 -3.03 -8.02
N LEU A 295 -9.00 -2.14 -8.21
CA LEU A 295 -9.23 -0.74 -8.60
C LEU A 295 -10.05 -0.67 -9.90
N VAL A 296 -9.58 -1.29 -10.98
CA VAL A 296 -10.23 -1.19 -12.30
C VAL A 296 -11.53 -2.00 -12.35
N GLY A 297 -11.51 -3.24 -11.88
CA GLY A 297 -12.64 -4.16 -12.03
C GLY A 297 -13.76 -3.99 -11.02
N ARG A 298 -13.50 -3.36 -9.86
CA ARG A 298 -14.49 -3.23 -8.77
C ARG A 298 -14.68 -1.81 -8.28
N LYS A 299 -13.60 -1.08 -7.99
CA LYS A 299 -13.70 0.23 -7.33
C LYS A 299 -14.10 1.34 -8.30
N LEU A 300 -13.57 1.31 -9.51
CA LEU A 300 -13.84 2.30 -10.55
C LEU A 300 -15.31 2.30 -11.01
N PRO A 301 -15.95 1.15 -11.35
CA PRO A 301 -17.36 1.14 -11.78
C PRO A 301 -18.37 1.19 -10.63
N ALA A 302 -17.93 1.05 -9.37
CA ALA A 302 -18.83 1.00 -8.22
C ALA A 302 -19.74 2.24 -8.15
N ASN A 303 -21.03 2.02 -7.86
CA ASN A 303 -22.05 3.06 -7.78
C ASN A 303 -22.10 3.97 -9.02
N GLY A 304 -21.86 3.41 -10.22
CA GLY A 304 -21.84 4.18 -11.47
C GLY A 304 -20.65 5.12 -11.60
N GLY A 305 -19.54 4.83 -10.93
CA GLY A 305 -18.33 5.68 -10.96
C GLY A 305 -18.40 6.91 -10.08
N ARG A 306 -19.33 6.96 -9.12
CA ARG A 306 -19.54 8.12 -8.23
C ARG A 306 -18.25 8.61 -7.57
N ALA A 307 -17.43 7.69 -7.08
CA ALA A 307 -16.18 8.00 -6.39
C ALA A 307 -15.16 8.72 -7.31
N ILE A 308 -14.91 8.17 -8.51
CA ILE A 308 -13.93 8.76 -9.44
C ILE A 308 -14.41 10.10 -10.00
N MET A 309 -15.71 10.24 -10.25
CA MET A 309 -16.28 11.51 -10.71
C MET A 309 -16.21 12.59 -9.64
N SER A 310 -16.49 12.24 -8.37
CA SER A 310 -16.28 13.14 -7.23
C SER A 310 -14.82 13.56 -7.09
N TRP A 311 -13.88 12.62 -7.24
CA TRP A 311 -12.45 12.91 -7.18
C TRP A 311 -12.00 13.90 -8.27
N PHE A 312 -12.46 13.70 -9.51
CA PHE A 312 -12.18 14.64 -10.59
C PHE A 312 -12.76 16.03 -10.33
N ALA A 313 -13.98 16.11 -9.79
CA ALA A 313 -14.62 17.39 -9.45
C ALA A 313 -13.84 18.15 -8.36
N ASP A 314 -13.36 17.45 -7.32
CA ASP A 314 -12.53 18.06 -6.27
C ASP A 314 -11.21 18.61 -6.83
N ILE A 315 -10.56 17.86 -7.73
CA ILE A 315 -9.34 18.34 -8.40
C ILE A 315 -9.65 19.55 -9.30
N ASP A 316 -10.74 19.53 -10.07
CA ASP A 316 -11.14 20.65 -10.93
C ASP A 316 -11.44 21.91 -10.10
N ALA A 317 -12.12 21.76 -8.97
CA ALA A 317 -12.38 22.84 -8.03
C ALA A 317 -11.07 23.41 -7.48
N PHE A 318 -10.13 22.55 -7.05
CA PHE A 318 -8.83 22.97 -6.57
C PHE A 318 -8.01 23.70 -7.65
N VAL A 319 -7.98 23.17 -8.88
CA VAL A 319 -7.26 23.80 -10.00
C VAL A 319 -7.88 25.17 -10.35
N THR A 320 -9.20 25.28 -10.31
CA THR A 320 -9.91 26.54 -10.58
C THR A 320 -9.62 27.59 -9.51
N GLU A 321 -9.67 27.21 -8.23
CA GLU A 321 -9.41 28.12 -7.12
C GLU A 321 -7.95 28.58 -7.05
N ASN A 322 -7.01 27.74 -7.49
CA ASN A 322 -5.57 27.95 -7.27
C ASN A 322 -4.77 28.19 -8.56
N GLY A 323 -5.45 28.30 -9.71
CA GLY A 323 -4.82 28.70 -10.96
C GLY A 323 -4.27 30.13 -10.87
N GLY A 324 -3.30 30.46 -11.73
CA GLY A 324 -2.70 31.80 -11.77
C GLY A 324 -1.24 31.78 -12.13
N GLU A 325 -0.51 32.80 -11.68
CA GLU A 325 0.93 32.98 -11.88
C GLU A 325 1.74 32.69 -10.61
N GLY A 326 3.07 32.74 -10.71
CA GLY A 326 3.97 32.60 -9.55
C GLY A 326 4.43 31.16 -9.25
N PRO A 327 5.09 30.94 -8.11
CA PRO A 327 5.78 29.69 -7.80
C PRO A 327 4.88 28.46 -7.67
N VAL A 328 3.58 28.64 -7.40
CA VAL A 328 2.59 27.57 -7.24
C VAL A 328 2.01 27.12 -8.58
N LYS A 329 2.00 27.99 -9.61
CA LYS A 329 1.49 27.69 -10.96
C LYS A 329 1.92 26.32 -11.52
N PRO A 330 3.21 25.94 -11.50
CA PRO A 330 3.68 24.69 -12.07
C PRO A 330 3.04 23.44 -11.44
N PHE A 331 2.72 23.52 -10.16
CA PHE A 331 2.06 22.44 -9.41
C PHE A 331 0.62 22.27 -9.85
N VAL A 332 -0.10 23.38 -10.00
CA VAL A 332 -1.50 23.39 -10.41
C VAL A 332 -1.64 22.97 -11.87
N ASP A 333 -0.77 23.47 -12.75
CA ASP A 333 -0.71 23.05 -14.16
C ASP A 333 -0.38 21.55 -14.27
N GLY A 334 0.62 21.08 -13.51
CA GLY A 334 1.00 19.67 -13.47
C GLY A 334 -0.13 18.76 -12.97
N LEU A 335 -0.85 19.16 -11.92
CA LEU A 335 -2.02 18.46 -11.42
C LEU A 335 -3.14 18.39 -12.47
N ALA A 336 -3.44 19.50 -13.15
CA ALA A 336 -4.46 19.54 -14.19
C ALA A 336 -4.14 18.58 -15.35
N ASP A 337 -2.88 18.56 -15.79
CA ASP A 337 -2.40 17.66 -16.84
C ASP A 337 -2.40 16.18 -16.40
N ALA A 338 -1.96 15.88 -15.17
CA ALA A 338 -2.02 14.52 -14.62
C ALA A 338 -3.46 14.01 -14.50
N LYS A 339 -4.38 14.85 -14.00
CA LYS A 339 -5.81 14.55 -13.93
C LYS A 339 -6.42 14.31 -15.30
N LYS A 340 -6.05 15.11 -16.30
CA LYS A 340 -6.48 14.88 -17.70
C LYS A 340 -6.06 13.50 -18.18
N LYS A 341 -4.80 13.10 -17.94
CA LYS A 341 -4.32 11.76 -18.30
C LYS A 341 -5.04 10.64 -17.56
N LEU A 342 -5.34 10.83 -16.27
CA LEU A 342 -6.14 9.88 -15.49
C LEU A 342 -7.57 9.76 -16.04
N GLN A 343 -8.19 10.88 -16.44
CA GLN A 343 -9.49 10.90 -17.10
C GLN A 343 -9.45 10.15 -18.44
N GLU A 344 -8.43 10.40 -19.27
CA GLU A 344 -8.25 9.68 -20.53
C GLU A 344 -8.09 8.17 -20.33
N GLY A 345 -7.31 7.74 -19.35
CA GLY A 345 -7.19 6.32 -19.00
C GLY A 345 -8.52 5.73 -18.50
N THR A 346 -9.27 6.49 -17.70
CA THR A 346 -10.60 6.08 -17.21
C THR A 346 -11.58 5.88 -18.36
N MET A 347 -11.66 6.84 -19.29
CA MET A 347 -12.51 6.74 -20.48
C MET A 347 -12.11 5.58 -21.38
N TRP A 348 -10.80 5.37 -21.57
CA TRP A 348 -10.31 4.25 -22.36
C TRP A 348 -10.72 2.90 -21.74
N LEU A 349 -10.59 2.75 -20.41
CA LEU A 349 -11.04 1.56 -19.69
C LEU A 349 -12.55 1.33 -19.82
N MET A 350 -13.36 2.38 -19.69
CA MET A 350 -14.82 2.28 -19.88
C MET A 350 -15.18 1.82 -21.29
N GLN A 351 -14.49 2.32 -22.32
CA GLN A 351 -14.76 1.98 -23.71
C GLN A 351 -14.26 0.57 -24.08
N ASN A 352 -13.04 0.21 -23.68
CA ASN A 352 -12.34 -0.98 -24.19
C ASN A 352 -12.35 -2.15 -23.20
N GLY A 353 -12.36 -1.88 -21.89
CA GLY A 353 -12.37 -2.90 -20.85
C GLY A 353 -13.72 -3.61 -20.71
N MET A 354 -14.83 -2.91 -20.99
CA MET A 354 -16.15 -3.54 -21.05
C MET A 354 -16.35 -4.42 -22.28
N GLN A 355 -15.67 -4.10 -23.39
CA GLN A 355 -15.74 -4.87 -24.63
C GLN A 355 -14.84 -6.11 -24.57
N ASN A 356 -13.65 -5.98 -23.99
CA ASN A 356 -12.71 -7.08 -23.77
C ASN A 356 -12.16 -7.01 -22.34
N PRO A 357 -12.54 -7.94 -21.44
CA PRO A 357 -12.04 -7.97 -20.06
C PRO A 357 -10.50 -8.05 -19.95
N ASP A 358 -9.81 -8.64 -20.93
CA ASP A 358 -8.35 -8.70 -20.93
C ASP A 358 -7.74 -7.30 -21.07
N ASN A 359 -8.40 -6.37 -21.78
CA ASN A 359 -7.97 -4.98 -21.83
C ASN A 359 -8.00 -4.34 -20.44
N ALA A 360 -9.02 -4.63 -19.64
CA ALA A 360 -9.10 -4.12 -18.27
C ALA A 360 -7.97 -4.69 -17.40
N GLY A 361 -7.66 -5.98 -17.56
CA GLY A 361 -6.56 -6.64 -16.87
C GLY A 361 -5.20 -6.04 -17.25
N ALA A 362 -4.90 -5.98 -18.54
CA ALA A 362 -3.66 -5.46 -19.11
C ALA A 362 -3.39 -4.01 -18.72
N ALA A 363 -4.41 -3.15 -18.76
CA ALA A 363 -4.31 -1.73 -18.45
C ALA A 363 -4.21 -1.41 -16.95
N SER A 364 -4.57 -2.35 -16.07
CA SER A 364 -4.82 -2.07 -14.66
C SER A 364 -3.63 -1.48 -13.91
N THR A 365 -2.43 -2.03 -14.13
CA THR A 365 -1.22 -1.61 -13.42
C THR A 365 -0.78 -0.21 -13.83
N ASP A 366 -0.81 0.10 -15.13
CA ASP A 366 -0.51 1.45 -15.63
C ASP A 366 -1.55 2.46 -15.15
N TYR A 367 -2.84 2.10 -15.14
CA TYR A 367 -3.90 2.96 -14.59
C TYR A 367 -3.66 3.30 -13.12
N LEU A 368 -3.31 2.29 -12.31
CA LEU A 368 -2.99 2.48 -10.90
C LEU A 368 -1.82 3.45 -10.70
N ASN A 369 -0.79 3.37 -11.55
CA ASN A 369 0.35 4.28 -11.49
C ASN A 369 -0.01 5.71 -11.88
N ILE A 370 -0.83 5.91 -12.93
CA ILE A 370 -1.34 7.25 -13.28
C ILE A 370 -2.14 7.83 -12.11
N PHE A 371 -2.96 7.01 -11.45
CA PHE A 371 -3.74 7.42 -10.29
C PHE A 371 -2.82 7.84 -9.13
N GLY A 372 -1.85 7.00 -8.75
CA GLY A 372 -0.91 7.29 -7.67
C GLY A 372 -0.11 8.58 -7.92
N LEU A 373 0.37 8.78 -9.14
CA LEU A 373 1.04 10.02 -9.55
C LEU A 373 0.12 11.24 -9.46
N THR A 374 -1.13 11.11 -9.89
CA THR A 374 -2.14 12.19 -9.80
C THR A 374 -2.46 12.53 -8.34
N ALA A 375 -2.58 11.51 -7.48
CA ALA A 375 -2.82 11.70 -6.05
C ALA A 375 -1.65 12.43 -5.38
N LEU A 376 -0.41 12.04 -5.67
CA LEU A 376 0.77 12.76 -5.17
C LEU A 376 0.83 14.19 -5.74
N ALA A 377 0.50 14.41 -7.02
CA ALA A 377 0.44 15.75 -7.60
C ALA A 377 -0.55 16.66 -6.89
N TYR A 378 -1.72 16.13 -6.53
CA TYR A 378 -2.74 16.88 -5.78
C TYR A 378 -2.21 17.34 -4.43
N LEU A 379 -1.51 16.46 -3.71
CA LEU A 379 -0.97 16.77 -2.39
C LEU A 379 0.27 17.64 -2.45
N TRP A 380 1.11 17.49 -3.47
CA TRP A 380 2.21 18.42 -3.74
C TRP A 380 1.69 19.83 -4.04
N ALA A 381 0.60 19.97 -4.79
CA ALA A 381 -0.02 21.26 -5.04
C ALA A 381 -0.60 21.90 -3.77
N GLN A 382 -1.25 21.11 -2.91
CA GLN A 382 -1.72 21.59 -1.59
C GLN A 382 -0.55 22.02 -0.68
N MET A 383 0.49 21.21 -0.57
CA MET A 383 1.69 21.55 0.19
C MET A 383 2.40 22.79 -0.36
N ALA A 384 2.45 22.95 -1.70
CA ALA A 384 3.03 24.13 -2.33
C ALA A 384 2.25 25.40 -2.01
N LYS A 385 0.90 25.36 -2.10
CA LYS A 385 0.04 26.48 -1.67
C LYS A 385 0.28 26.84 -0.20
N ALA A 386 0.32 25.84 0.67
CA ALA A 386 0.54 26.05 2.11
C ALA A 386 1.92 26.66 2.39
N ALA A 387 2.98 26.16 1.74
CA ALA A 387 4.33 26.67 1.88
C ALA A 387 4.48 28.10 1.34
N GLN A 388 3.92 28.37 0.14
CA GLN A 388 3.96 29.71 -0.46
C GLN A 388 3.23 30.73 0.43
N LYS A 389 2.07 30.37 0.99
CA LYS A 389 1.35 31.23 1.94
C LYS A 389 2.22 31.67 3.13
N GLN A 390 3.06 30.77 3.65
CA GLN A 390 3.96 31.09 4.77
C GLN A 390 5.11 32.01 4.33
N ILE A 391 5.65 31.80 3.13
CA ILE A 391 6.67 32.68 2.53
C ILE A 391 6.10 34.07 2.29
N ASP A 392 4.90 34.19 1.72
CA ASP A 392 4.24 35.47 1.45
C ASP A 392 3.88 36.21 2.76
N ALA A 393 3.64 35.47 3.85
CA ALA A 393 3.47 36.01 5.19
C ALA A 393 4.79 36.44 5.86
N GLY A 394 5.94 36.32 5.18
CA GLY A 394 7.24 36.78 5.64
C GLY A 394 8.07 35.74 6.40
N SER A 395 7.70 34.45 6.39
CA SER A 395 8.49 33.41 7.03
C SER A 395 9.84 33.22 6.34
N THR A 396 10.91 33.14 7.14
CA THR A 396 12.28 32.87 6.67
C THR A 396 12.75 31.44 6.93
N ASP A 397 11.85 30.55 7.38
CA ASP A 397 12.18 29.15 7.60
C ASP A 397 12.49 28.46 6.25
N PRO A 398 13.72 27.92 6.05
CA PRO A 398 14.10 27.27 4.80
C PRO A 398 13.24 26.05 4.47
N TYR A 399 12.52 25.47 5.43
CA TYR A 399 11.58 24.37 5.22
C TYR A 399 10.58 24.68 4.08
N TYR A 400 10.00 25.88 4.06
CA TYR A 400 8.99 26.24 3.06
C TYR A 400 9.58 26.37 1.65
N ALA A 401 10.74 27.00 1.52
CA ALA A 401 11.45 27.08 0.24
C ALA A 401 11.89 25.70 -0.26
N ASN A 402 12.42 24.86 0.64
CA ASN A 402 12.84 23.50 0.33
C ASN A 402 11.66 22.60 -0.09
N LYS A 403 10.48 22.81 0.49
CA LYS A 403 9.24 22.13 0.08
C LYS A 403 8.87 22.46 -1.37
N LEU A 404 8.94 23.73 -1.76
CA LEU A 404 8.70 24.14 -3.15
C LEU A 404 9.74 23.56 -4.11
N MET A 405 11.03 23.52 -3.73
CA MET A 405 12.07 22.93 -4.57
C MET A 405 11.87 21.42 -4.77
N THR A 406 11.57 20.69 -3.69
CA THR A 406 11.32 19.25 -3.72
C THR A 406 10.09 18.92 -4.57
N GLY A 407 9.02 19.68 -4.36
CA GLY A 407 7.80 19.50 -5.13
C GLY A 407 7.96 19.87 -6.61
N ARG A 408 8.78 20.87 -6.93
CA ARG A 408 9.10 21.19 -8.33
C ARG A 408 9.85 20.03 -9.01
N TYR A 409 10.78 19.39 -8.30
CA TYR A 409 11.43 18.17 -8.79
C TYR A 409 10.40 17.08 -9.09
N PHE A 410 9.42 16.85 -8.21
CA PHE A 410 8.34 15.89 -8.48
C PHE A 410 7.60 16.22 -9.77
N VAL A 411 7.14 17.47 -9.94
CA VAL A 411 6.37 17.92 -11.11
C VAL A 411 7.17 17.76 -12.40
N GLU A 412 8.47 18.05 -12.40
CA GLU A 412 9.27 18.05 -13.64
C GLU A 412 9.94 16.72 -13.96
N ARG A 413 10.21 15.89 -12.95
CA ARG A 413 11.08 14.71 -13.08
C ARG A 413 10.38 13.39 -12.83
N ILE A 414 9.25 13.39 -12.13
CA ILE A 414 8.49 12.18 -11.79
C ILE A 414 7.11 12.20 -12.44
N LEU A 415 6.37 13.31 -12.35
CA LEU A 415 5.01 13.42 -12.88
C LEU A 415 4.89 13.15 -14.40
N PRO A 416 5.91 13.42 -15.26
CA PRO A 416 5.86 13.04 -16.68
C PRO A 416 5.62 11.55 -16.94
N ASP A 417 5.93 10.66 -15.97
CA ASP A 417 5.66 9.22 -16.07
C ASP A 417 4.17 8.90 -16.31
N THR A 418 3.26 9.81 -15.91
CA THR A 418 1.82 9.69 -16.25
C THR A 418 1.59 9.54 -17.74
N GLY A 419 2.38 10.22 -18.58
CA GLY A 419 2.29 10.11 -20.04
C GLY A 419 2.77 8.75 -20.55
N ALA A 420 3.86 8.23 -19.99
CA ALA A 420 4.40 6.92 -20.35
C ALA A 420 3.42 5.79 -19.96
N HIS A 421 2.86 5.84 -18.75
CA HIS A 421 1.86 4.88 -18.30
C HIS A 421 0.57 4.98 -19.14
N LEU A 422 0.11 6.19 -19.49
CA LEU A 422 -1.06 6.34 -20.34
C LEU A 422 -0.85 5.74 -21.74
N ALA A 423 0.35 5.88 -22.31
CA ALA A 423 0.68 5.28 -23.59
C ALA A 423 0.62 3.75 -23.53
N LYS A 424 1.20 3.13 -22.49
CA LYS A 424 1.15 1.68 -22.25
C LYS A 424 -0.28 1.20 -22.01
N LEU A 425 -1.04 1.89 -21.17
CA LEU A 425 -2.44 1.60 -20.89
C LEU A 425 -3.26 1.48 -22.18
N LYS A 426 -3.08 2.43 -23.10
CA LYS A 426 -3.83 2.50 -24.37
C LYS A 426 -3.47 1.41 -25.37
N THR A 427 -2.40 0.64 -25.17
CA THR A 427 -2.07 -0.50 -26.07
C THR A 427 -3.00 -1.69 -25.85
N GLY A 428 -3.70 -1.76 -24.71
CA GLY A 428 -4.57 -2.87 -24.36
C GLY A 428 -3.85 -4.21 -24.25
N ALA A 429 -4.61 -5.28 -24.39
CA ALA A 429 -4.16 -6.66 -24.14
C ALA A 429 -3.42 -7.29 -25.32
N ASP A 430 -3.65 -6.82 -26.55
CA ASP A 430 -3.24 -7.50 -27.77
C ASP A 430 -1.75 -7.91 -27.75
N VAL A 431 -0.86 -6.99 -27.40
CA VAL A 431 0.59 -7.26 -27.34
C VAL A 431 0.99 -8.18 -26.19
N LEU A 432 0.31 -8.08 -25.03
CA LEU A 432 0.64 -8.85 -23.84
C LEU A 432 0.16 -10.30 -23.95
N MET A 433 -1.03 -10.49 -24.51
CA MET A 433 -1.71 -11.79 -24.59
C MET A 433 -1.39 -12.55 -25.88
N ALA A 434 -0.71 -11.92 -26.84
CA ALA A 434 -0.26 -12.59 -28.06
C ALA A 434 0.91 -13.56 -27.83
N MET A 435 1.72 -13.38 -26.78
CA MET A 435 2.82 -14.31 -26.47
C MET A 435 2.25 -15.62 -25.91
N PRO A 436 2.48 -16.78 -26.56
CA PRO A 436 2.05 -18.06 -26.04
C PRO A 436 2.73 -18.38 -24.71
N ALA A 437 2.03 -19.08 -23.82
CA ALA A 437 2.53 -19.38 -22.48
C ALA A 437 3.82 -20.22 -22.50
N GLU A 438 3.96 -21.11 -23.48
CA GLU A 438 5.12 -21.97 -23.70
C GLU A 438 6.37 -21.23 -24.19
N ALA A 439 6.26 -19.95 -24.55
CA ALA A 439 7.36 -19.14 -25.08
C ALA A 439 8.05 -18.25 -24.02
N PHE A 440 7.58 -18.29 -22.76
CA PHE A 440 8.26 -17.70 -21.58
C PHE A 440 9.14 -18.74 -20.89
#